data_AF-A0A954WFR9-F1
#
_entry.id   AF-A0A954WFR9-F1
#
_cell.length_a   1.000
_cell.length_b   1.000
_cell.length_c   1.000
_cell.angle_alpha   90.00
_cell.angle_beta   90.00
_cell.angle_gamma   90.00
#
_symmetry.space_group_name_H-M   'P 1'
#
loop_
_entity.id
_entity.type
_entity.pdbx_description
1 polymer ?
#
loop_
_entity_poly.entity_id
_entity_poly.type
_entity_poly.pdbx_seq_one_letter_code
_entity_poly.pdbx_strand_id
1 'polypeptide(L)'
;MLLSMTGHGEAHVDRDNVHVSVELRSVNNRYFKLNLRISDGYNGLESRIESLVRRYVHRGSVNANVRIVRDATPDDYHLNLTVLKSYRKQLESLCDELHLPELVHVNALLSLPGVVSERVGAAADADEDWSIVEAAVTQAAERLAEMRAEEGRAMQFDFERNAATITTELGEVESRAPLVVENYRTRLTERLNKLLAEYDVRVEPADVVREVGLFAERSDISEEIVR
;
A
#
# COMPACT_ATOMS: atom_id res chain seq x y z
N MET A 1 -3.03 -5.06 19.49
CA MET A 1 -2.50 -5.96 18.46
C MET A 1 -1.81 -5.11 17.42
N LEU A 2 -0.54 -5.40 17.09
CA LEU A 2 0.15 -4.68 16.02
C LEU A 2 -0.50 -5.03 14.67
N LEU A 3 -0.65 -4.02 13.81
CA LEU A 3 -1.17 -4.16 12.46
C LEU A 3 -0.11 -3.63 11.49
N SER A 4 0.13 -4.36 10.41
CA SER A 4 0.97 -3.85 9.31
C SER A 4 0.40 -2.56 8.74
N MET A 5 1.27 -1.70 8.20
CA MET A 5 0.89 -0.45 7.54
C MET A 5 0.61 -0.65 6.03
N THR A 6 0.95 -1.83 5.50
CA THR A 6 0.74 -2.25 4.13
C THR A 6 -0.10 -3.51 4.10
N GLY A 7 -0.72 -3.79 2.97
CA GLY A 7 -1.52 -4.99 2.81
C GLY A 7 -2.39 -4.91 1.57
N HIS A 8 -2.96 -6.06 1.22
CA HIS A 8 -3.81 -6.23 0.07
C HIS A 8 -5.04 -7.06 0.47
N GLY A 9 -6.17 -6.78 -0.17
CA GLY A 9 -7.37 -7.59 -0.07
C GLY A 9 -8.12 -7.54 -1.38
N GLU A 10 -8.56 -8.69 -1.85
CA GLU A 10 -9.34 -8.82 -3.08
C GLU A 10 -10.60 -9.64 -2.82
N ALA A 11 -11.68 -9.33 -3.51
CA ALA A 11 -12.90 -10.12 -3.48
C ALA A 11 -13.63 -10.03 -4.81
N HIS A 12 -14.32 -11.12 -5.14
CA HIS A 12 -15.16 -11.24 -6.33
C HIS A 12 -16.51 -11.75 -5.88
N VAL A 13 -17.57 -11.05 -6.26
CA VAL A 13 -18.95 -11.44 -5.94
C VAL A 13 -19.77 -11.33 -7.21
N ASP A 14 -20.42 -12.43 -7.55
CA ASP A 14 -21.30 -12.55 -8.69
C ASP A 14 -22.71 -12.83 -8.18
N ARG A 15 -23.70 -12.06 -8.65
CA ARG A 15 -25.11 -12.29 -8.35
C ARG A 15 -25.97 -11.83 -9.52
N ASP A 16 -26.90 -12.68 -9.92
CA ASP A 16 -27.79 -12.46 -11.06
C ASP A 16 -26.97 -12.16 -12.32
N ASN A 17 -27.08 -10.93 -12.84
CA ASN A 17 -26.37 -10.45 -14.03
C ASN A 17 -25.30 -9.40 -13.69
N VAL A 18 -24.87 -9.33 -12.42
CA VAL A 18 -23.91 -8.33 -11.92
C VAL A 18 -22.68 -9.02 -11.36
N HIS A 19 -21.53 -8.62 -11.87
CA HIS A 19 -20.21 -9.09 -11.50
C HIS A 19 -19.41 -7.96 -10.86
N VAL A 20 -19.04 -8.13 -9.59
CA VAL A 20 -18.27 -7.13 -8.84
C VAL A 20 -16.91 -7.70 -8.44
N SER A 21 -15.85 -7.04 -8.90
CA SER A 21 -14.47 -7.32 -8.51
C SER A 21 -13.93 -6.12 -7.72
N VAL A 22 -13.44 -6.37 -6.51
CA VAL A 22 -12.85 -5.34 -5.65
C VAL A 22 -11.42 -5.70 -5.33
N GLU A 23 -10.53 -4.73 -5.52
CA GLU A 23 -9.15 -4.79 -5.09
C GLU A 23 -8.84 -3.60 -4.18
N LEU A 24 -8.34 -3.89 -2.99
CA LEU A 24 -7.85 -2.91 -2.03
C LEU A 24 -6.35 -3.11 -1.82
N ARG A 25 -5.59 -2.01 -1.91
CA ARG A 25 -4.16 -1.98 -1.57
C ARG A 25 -3.89 -0.85 -0.61
N SER A 26 -3.30 -1.16 0.54
CA SER A 26 -2.93 -0.16 1.54
C SER A 26 -1.43 0.12 1.52
N VAL A 27 -1.09 1.39 1.69
CA VAL A 27 0.27 1.87 1.86
C VAL A 27 0.39 2.75 3.10
N ASN A 28 1.60 2.84 3.63
CA ASN A 28 1.87 3.65 4.81
C ASN A 28 1.60 5.13 4.51
N ASN A 29 0.69 5.72 5.28
CA ASN A 29 0.44 7.14 5.30
C ASN A 29 0.03 7.57 6.70
N ARG A 30 0.25 8.84 7.06
CA ARG A 30 -0.07 9.36 8.39
C ARG A 30 -1.57 9.38 8.68
N TYR A 31 -2.37 9.67 7.66
CA TYR A 31 -3.83 9.78 7.76
C TYR A 31 -4.50 8.78 6.85
N PHE A 32 -5.77 8.46 7.15
CA PHE A 32 -6.62 7.74 6.22
C PHE A 32 -6.84 8.56 4.96
N LYS A 33 -6.62 7.96 3.80
CA LYS A 33 -6.97 8.53 2.50
C LYS A 33 -7.42 7.40 1.58
N LEU A 34 -8.62 7.51 1.03
CA LEU A 34 -9.09 6.59 0.00
C LEU A 34 -8.86 7.21 -1.38
N ASN A 35 -8.17 6.48 -2.26
CA ASN A 35 -8.14 6.75 -3.69
C ASN A 35 -8.99 5.68 -4.37
N LEU A 36 -10.25 6.01 -4.66
CA LEU A 36 -11.20 5.08 -5.28
C LEU A 36 -11.20 5.25 -6.80
N ARG A 37 -11.18 4.13 -7.52
CA ARG A 37 -11.54 4.02 -8.93
C ARG A 37 -12.71 3.06 -9.00
N ILE A 38 -13.81 3.49 -9.60
CA ILE A 38 -15.03 2.68 -9.74
C ILE A 38 -15.48 2.68 -11.20
N SER A 39 -16.17 1.62 -11.64
CA SER A 39 -16.81 1.59 -12.96
C SER A 39 -17.71 2.81 -13.20
N ASP A 40 -17.76 3.28 -14.44
CA ASP A 40 -18.64 4.37 -14.86
C ASP A 40 -20.11 4.04 -14.53
N GLY A 41 -20.88 5.06 -14.14
CA GLY A 41 -22.27 4.91 -13.69
C GLY A 41 -22.43 4.68 -12.18
N TYR A 42 -21.37 4.31 -11.45
CA TYR A 42 -21.44 3.99 -10.01
C TYR A 42 -20.81 5.04 -9.09
N ASN A 43 -20.44 6.22 -9.61
CA ASN A 43 -19.83 7.31 -8.83
C ASN A 43 -20.70 7.75 -7.62
N GLY A 44 -22.01 7.51 -7.65
CA GLY A 44 -22.90 7.76 -6.50
C GLY A 44 -22.58 6.91 -5.26
N LEU A 45 -21.85 5.80 -5.40
CA LEU A 45 -21.52 4.90 -4.30
C LEU A 45 -20.23 5.27 -3.56
N GLU A 46 -19.45 6.23 -4.06
CA GLU A 46 -18.12 6.56 -3.53
C GLU A 46 -18.13 6.84 -2.02
N SER A 47 -19.05 7.68 -1.54
CA SER A 47 -19.15 8.03 -0.13
C SER A 47 -19.51 6.84 0.77
N ARG A 48 -20.34 5.91 0.27
CA ARG A 48 -20.73 4.70 0.99
C ARG A 48 -19.54 3.73 1.06
N ILE A 49 -18.82 3.55 -0.04
CA ILE A 49 -17.60 2.73 -0.11
C ILE A 49 -16.52 3.29 0.83
N GLU A 50 -16.32 4.61 0.83
CA GLU A 50 -15.36 5.26 1.73
C GLU A 50 -15.70 5.00 3.20
N SER A 51 -16.96 5.22 3.56
CA SER A 51 -17.46 4.97 4.91
C SER A 51 -17.23 3.51 5.32
N LEU A 52 -17.45 2.57 4.40
CA LEU A 52 -17.27 1.15 4.63
C LEU A 52 -15.80 0.78 4.86
N VAL A 53 -14.90 1.18 3.97
CA VAL A 53 -13.46 0.90 4.07
C VAL A 53 -12.86 1.54 5.33
N ARG A 54 -13.33 2.73 5.72
CA ARG A 54 -12.87 3.44 6.92
C ARG A 54 -13.20 2.70 8.24
N ARG A 55 -14.16 1.77 8.23
CA ARG A 55 -14.42 0.88 9.38
C ARG A 55 -13.29 -0.12 9.63
N TYR A 56 -12.57 -0.51 8.57
CA TYR A 56 -11.49 -1.50 8.64
C TYR A 56 -10.10 -0.85 8.68
N VAL A 57 -9.95 0.33 8.08
CA VAL A 57 -8.66 1.03 7.99
C VAL A 57 -8.76 2.44 8.58
N HIS A 58 -8.12 2.64 9.74
CA HIS A 58 -8.07 3.96 10.40
C HIS A 58 -6.89 4.83 9.96
N ARG A 59 -5.82 4.21 9.46
CA ARG A 59 -4.58 4.88 9.06
C ARG A 59 -3.98 4.22 7.82
N GLY A 60 -3.46 5.05 6.92
CA GLY A 60 -2.85 4.64 5.66
C GLY A 60 -3.60 5.18 4.45
N SER A 61 -2.95 5.17 3.29
CA SER A 61 -3.62 5.44 2.03
C SER A 61 -4.10 4.11 1.46
N VAL A 62 -5.38 4.00 1.13
CA VAL A 62 -5.97 2.82 0.47
C VAL A 62 -6.25 3.19 -0.98
N ASN A 63 -5.68 2.45 -1.91
CA ASN A 63 -6.11 2.47 -3.30
C ASN A 63 -7.16 1.38 -3.47
N ALA A 64 -8.37 1.78 -3.84
CA ALA A 64 -9.49 0.88 -4.08
C ALA A 64 -9.85 0.89 -5.57
N ASN A 65 -9.91 -0.29 -6.17
CA ASN A 65 -10.38 -0.48 -7.53
C ASN A 65 -11.63 -1.36 -7.48
N VAL A 66 -12.77 -0.79 -7.85
CA VAL A 66 -14.09 -1.44 -7.79
C VAL A 66 -14.61 -1.55 -9.22
N ARG A 67 -14.46 -2.73 -9.81
CA ARG A 67 -14.97 -3.01 -11.15
C ARG A 67 -16.32 -3.69 -11.05
N ILE A 68 -17.33 -3.05 -11.60
CA ILE A 68 -18.69 -3.57 -11.71
C ILE A 68 -18.98 -3.77 -13.20
N VAL A 69 -19.44 -4.95 -13.57
CA VAL A 69 -19.82 -5.33 -14.93
C VAL A 69 -21.22 -5.94 -14.85
N ARG A 70 -22.12 -5.46 -15.69
CA ARG A 70 -23.42 -6.08 -15.92
C ARG A 70 -23.38 -6.87 -17.23
N ASP A 71 -24.02 -8.04 -17.25
CA ASP A 71 -24.24 -8.77 -18.50
C ASP A 71 -25.13 -7.95 -19.43
N ALA A 72 -24.79 -7.96 -20.73
CA ALA A 72 -25.56 -7.26 -21.74
C ALA A 72 -26.95 -7.94 -21.90
N THR A 73 -27.97 -7.10 -21.93
CA THR A 73 -29.36 -7.48 -22.20
C THR A 73 -29.75 -7.10 -23.63
N PRO A 74 -30.77 -7.74 -24.23
CA PRO A 74 -31.25 -7.35 -25.56
C PRO A 74 -31.60 -5.86 -25.70
N ASP A 75 -32.04 -5.24 -24.59
CA ASP A 75 -32.41 -3.82 -24.54
C ASP A 75 -31.19 -2.88 -24.60
N ASP A 76 -29.96 -3.38 -24.38
CA ASP A 76 -28.73 -2.57 -24.48
C ASP A 76 -28.30 -2.34 -25.93
N TYR A 77 -28.86 -3.10 -26.88
CA TYR A 77 -28.54 -2.99 -28.30
C TYR A 77 -29.54 -2.08 -29.01
N HIS A 78 -29.02 -1.02 -29.63
CA HIS A 78 -29.84 -0.07 -30.37
C HIS A 78 -29.29 0.23 -31.76
N LEU A 79 -30.21 0.47 -32.69
CA LEU A 79 -29.90 1.00 -34.01
C LEU A 79 -29.99 2.52 -33.97
N ASN A 80 -28.89 3.19 -34.28
CA ASN A 80 -28.89 4.63 -34.50
C ASN A 80 -29.50 4.94 -35.87
N LEU A 81 -30.83 5.08 -35.90
CA LEU A 81 -31.58 5.33 -37.13
C LEU A 81 -31.17 6.63 -37.84
N THR A 82 -30.67 7.62 -37.10
CA THR A 82 -30.21 8.89 -37.68
C THR A 82 -28.94 8.67 -38.50
N VAL A 83 -27.95 7.99 -37.91
CA VAL A 83 -26.70 7.65 -38.60
C VAL A 83 -26.95 6.70 -39.76
N LEU A 84 -27.78 5.67 -39.55
CA LEU A 84 -28.17 4.72 -40.60
C LEU A 84 -28.83 5.42 -41.80
N LYS A 85 -29.80 6.31 -41.57
CA LYS A 85 -30.45 7.08 -42.64
C LYS A 85 -29.48 8.01 -43.37
N SER A 86 -28.53 8.61 -42.64
CA SER A 86 -27.50 9.47 -43.22
C SER A 86 -26.59 8.69 -44.16
N TYR A 87 -26.08 7.53 -43.73
CA TYR A 87 -25.26 6.65 -44.56
C TYR A 87 -26.00 6.20 -45.81
N ARG A 88 -27.25 5.76 -45.66
CA ARG A 88 -28.08 5.35 -46.79
C ARG A 88 -28.19 6.46 -47.84
N LYS A 89 -28.52 7.68 -47.42
CA LYS A 89 -28.69 8.82 -48.33
C LYS A 89 -27.39 9.18 -49.07
N GLN A 90 -26.25 9.13 -48.37
CA GLN A 90 -24.95 9.41 -48.98
C GLN A 90 -24.54 8.36 -50.00
N LEU A 91 -24.79 7.08 -49.71
CA LEU A 91 -24.51 5.98 -50.64
C LEU A 91 -25.43 6.01 -51.86
N GLU A 92 -26.73 6.27 -51.68
CA GLU A 92 -27.68 6.44 -52.80
C GLU A 92 -27.22 7.59 -53.73
N SER A 93 -26.84 8.75 -53.17
CA SER A 93 -26.33 9.88 -53.95
C SER A 93 -25.05 9.55 -54.72
N LEU A 94 -24.17 8.73 -54.14
CA LEU A 94 -22.91 8.32 -54.77
C LEU A 94 -23.15 7.34 -55.93
N CYS A 95 -24.08 6.39 -55.75
CA CYS A 95 -24.48 5.46 -56.80
C CYS A 95 -25.06 6.19 -58.01
N ASP A 96 -25.89 7.22 -57.77
CA ASP A 96 -26.44 8.08 -58.82
C ASP A 96 -25.34 8.85 -59.58
N GLU A 97 -24.38 9.43 -58.87
CA GLU A 97 -23.27 10.19 -59.47
C GLU A 97 -22.34 9.29 -60.32
N LEU A 98 -22.03 8.09 -59.81
CA LEU A 98 -21.11 7.15 -60.44
C LEU A 98 -21.77 6.16 -61.41
N HIS A 99 -23.09 6.24 -61.59
CA HIS A 99 -23.89 5.34 -62.43
C HIS A 99 -23.68 3.85 -62.08
N LEU A 100 -23.57 3.56 -60.78
CA LEU A 100 -23.35 2.21 -60.28
C LEU A 100 -24.67 1.42 -60.21
N PRO A 101 -24.70 0.16 -60.70
CA PRO A 101 -25.89 -0.68 -60.65
C PRO A 101 -26.00 -1.37 -59.29
N GLU A 102 -26.43 -0.67 -58.24
CA GLU A 102 -26.56 -1.33 -56.93
C GLU A 102 -27.70 -0.81 -56.04
N LEU A 103 -28.32 -1.75 -55.30
CA LEU A 103 -29.19 -1.47 -54.17
C LEU A 103 -28.34 -1.48 -52.90
N VAL A 104 -28.38 -0.40 -52.12
CA VAL A 104 -27.73 -0.34 -50.80
C VAL A 104 -28.40 -1.36 -49.87
N HIS A 105 -27.73 -2.48 -49.61
CA HIS A 105 -28.22 -3.52 -48.72
C HIS A 105 -28.11 -3.11 -47.25
N VAL A 106 -29.20 -3.31 -46.49
CA VAL A 106 -29.25 -2.98 -45.04
C VAL A 106 -28.13 -3.68 -44.26
N ASN A 107 -27.77 -4.92 -44.62
CA ASN A 107 -26.69 -5.66 -43.96
C ASN A 107 -25.34 -4.93 -44.03
N ALA A 108 -25.04 -4.26 -45.14
CA ALA A 108 -23.80 -3.49 -45.29
C ALA A 108 -23.80 -2.21 -44.44
N LEU A 109 -24.98 -1.64 -44.16
CA LEU A 109 -25.13 -0.47 -43.30
C LEU A 109 -24.92 -0.83 -41.82
N LEU A 110 -25.34 -2.02 -41.39
CA LEU A 110 -25.23 -2.45 -39.99
C LEU A 110 -23.77 -2.53 -39.50
N SER A 111 -22.81 -2.80 -40.39
CA SER A 111 -21.38 -2.83 -40.07
C SER A 111 -20.71 -1.46 -40.02
N LEU A 112 -21.41 -0.38 -40.41
CA LEU A 112 -20.81 0.95 -40.46
C LEU A 112 -20.66 1.56 -39.05
N PRO A 113 -19.57 2.30 -38.80
CA PRO A 113 -19.33 2.91 -37.50
C PRO A 113 -20.51 3.74 -37.00
N GLY A 114 -20.96 3.49 -35.78
CA GLY A 114 -22.03 4.24 -35.14
C GLY A 114 -23.45 3.88 -35.58
N VAL A 115 -23.65 2.85 -36.42
CA VAL A 115 -24.99 2.36 -36.80
C VAL A 115 -25.58 1.43 -35.74
N VAL A 116 -24.82 0.42 -35.34
CA VAL A 116 -25.15 -0.42 -34.17
C VAL A 116 -24.40 0.16 -32.98
N SER A 117 -25.14 0.48 -31.93
CA SER A 117 -24.58 0.95 -30.67
C SER A 117 -25.02 0.04 -29.54
N GLU A 118 -24.07 -0.38 -28.73
CA GLU A 118 -24.31 -0.99 -27.44
C GLU A 118 -24.27 0.11 -26.40
N ARG A 119 -25.38 0.34 -25.68
CA ARG A 119 -25.40 1.20 -24.51
C ARG A 119 -25.05 0.37 -23.28
N VAL A 120 -23.79 0.02 -23.13
CA VAL A 120 -23.31 -0.53 -21.86
C VAL A 120 -23.49 0.55 -20.79
N GLY A 121 -24.40 0.34 -19.84
CA GLY A 121 -24.51 1.16 -18.63
C GLY A 121 -25.53 2.31 -18.62
N ALA A 122 -26.47 2.40 -19.56
CA ALA A 122 -27.48 3.48 -19.52
C ALA A 122 -28.59 3.29 -18.46
N ALA A 123 -28.62 2.14 -17.77
CA ALA A 123 -29.61 1.83 -16.73
C ALA A 123 -28.99 1.11 -15.51
N ALA A 124 -27.72 1.41 -15.18
CA ALA A 124 -27.16 0.96 -13.90
C ALA A 124 -27.74 1.86 -12.79
N ASP A 125 -28.82 1.40 -12.15
CA ASP A 125 -29.22 1.98 -10.88
C ASP A 125 -28.21 1.54 -9.82
N ALA A 126 -27.29 2.45 -9.51
CA ALA A 126 -26.23 2.20 -8.54
C ALA A 126 -26.79 1.81 -7.16
N ASP A 127 -28.00 2.26 -6.81
CA ASP A 127 -28.65 1.90 -5.55
C ASP A 127 -29.18 0.46 -5.56
N GLU A 128 -29.66 -0.05 -6.71
CA GLU A 128 -30.07 -1.46 -6.84
C GLU A 128 -28.89 -2.42 -6.62
N ASP A 129 -27.74 -2.07 -7.18
CA ASP A 129 -26.52 -2.89 -7.09
C ASP A 129 -25.75 -2.68 -5.78
N TRP A 130 -26.18 -1.76 -4.91
CA TRP A 130 -25.45 -1.46 -3.68
C TRP A 130 -25.22 -2.71 -2.83
N SER A 131 -26.21 -3.60 -2.74
CA SER A 131 -26.10 -4.80 -1.89
C SER A 131 -24.99 -5.77 -2.31
N ILE A 132 -24.74 -5.93 -3.62
CA ILE A 132 -23.67 -6.78 -4.12
C ILE A 132 -22.32 -6.08 -4.01
N VAL A 133 -22.27 -4.76 -4.28
CA VAL A 133 -21.07 -3.94 -4.12
C VAL A 133 -20.62 -3.90 -2.65
N GLU A 134 -21.55 -3.69 -1.72
CA GLU A 134 -21.29 -3.69 -0.28
C GLU A 134 -20.68 -5.02 0.16
N ALA A 135 -21.23 -6.15 -0.30
CA ALA A 135 -20.72 -7.47 0.03
C ALA A 135 -19.28 -7.67 -0.48
N ALA A 136 -19.00 -7.26 -1.73
CA ALA A 136 -17.67 -7.40 -2.31
C ALA A 136 -16.63 -6.51 -1.62
N VAL A 137 -16.96 -5.23 -1.36
CA VAL A 137 -16.06 -4.30 -0.67
C VAL A 137 -15.81 -4.76 0.77
N THR A 138 -16.84 -5.28 1.46
CA THR A 138 -16.72 -5.82 2.81
C THR A 138 -15.76 -7.00 2.86
N GLN A 139 -15.92 -7.98 1.98
CA GLN A 139 -15.03 -9.14 1.91
C GLN A 139 -13.58 -8.74 1.58
N ALA A 140 -13.38 -7.80 0.66
CA ALA A 140 -12.04 -7.31 0.34
C ALA A 140 -11.41 -6.56 1.53
N ALA A 141 -12.19 -5.78 2.27
CA ALA A 141 -11.73 -5.04 3.45
C ALA A 141 -11.40 -5.97 4.64
N GLU A 142 -12.18 -7.04 4.82
CA GLU A 142 -11.90 -8.09 5.81
C GLU A 142 -10.58 -8.80 5.51
N ARG A 143 -10.39 -9.26 4.26
CA ARG A 143 -9.13 -9.89 3.83
C ARG A 143 -7.93 -8.95 4.00
N LEU A 144 -8.09 -7.67 3.68
CA LEU A 144 -7.06 -6.65 3.92
C LEU A 144 -6.72 -6.53 5.42
N ALA A 145 -7.72 -6.52 6.29
CA ALA A 145 -7.53 -6.42 7.73
C ALA A 145 -6.85 -7.68 8.31
N GLU A 146 -7.25 -8.86 7.83
CA GLU A 146 -6.67 -10.16 8.20
C GLU A 146 -5.18 -10.22 7.83
N MET A 147 -4.84 -9.89 6.57
CA MET A 147 -3.45 -9.86 6.11
C MET A 147 -2.60 -8.90 6.95
N ARG A 148 -3.12 -7.71 7.26
CA ARG A 148 -2.43 -6.73 8.11
C ARG A 148 -2.23 -7.24 9.54
N ALA A 149 -3.17 -8.00 10.07
CA ALA A 149 -3.10 -8.58 11.42
C ALA A 149 -2.15 -9.77 11.49
N GLU A 150 -2.05 -10.58 10.43
CA GLU A 150 -1.06 -11.65 10.34
C GLU A 150 0.35 -11.09 10.25
N GLU A 151 0.61 -10.16 9.34
CA GLU A 151 1.92 -9.52 9.19
C GLU A 151 2.29 -8.71 10.45
N GLY A 152 1.31 -8.06 11.09
CA GLY A 152 1.49 -7.36 12.36
C GLY A 152 1.88 -8.28 13.52
N ARG A 153 1.35 -9.50 13.57
CA ARG A 153 1.75 -10.53 14.56
C ARG A 153 3.18 -11.00 14.32
N ALA A 154 3.58 -11.23 13.07
CA ALA A 154 4.95 -11.61 12.73
C ALA A 154 5.94 -10.50 13.14
N MET A 155 5.63 -9.24 12.81
CA MET A 155 6.45 -8.08 13.23
C MET A 155 6.54 -7.95 14.75
N GLN A 156 5.45 -8.22 15.48
CA GLN A 156 5.48 -8.20 16.94
C GLN A 156 6.52 -9.17 17.50
N PHE A 157 6.49 -10.41 17.02
CA PHE A 157 7.43 -11.44 17.45
C PHE A 157 8.88 -11.05 17.16
N ASP A 158 9.15 -10.49 15.98
CA ASP A 158 10.50 -10.01 15.64
C ASP A 158 10.95 -8.84 16.52
N PHE A 159 10.06 -7.88 16.82
CA PHE A 159 10.38 -6.78 17.73
C PHE A 159 10.66 -7.25 19.15
N GLU A 160 9.87 -8.17 19.68
CA GLU A 160 10.08 -8.75 21.01
C GLU A 160 11.42 -9.50 21.07
N ARG A 161 11.74 -10.29 20.02
CA ARG A 161 13.05 -10.96 19.93
C ARG A 161 14.19 -9.95 19.89
N ASN A 162 14.10 -8.92 19.06
CA ASN A 162 15.15 -7.91 18.94
C ASN A 162 15.31 -7.12 20.25
N ALA A 163 14.22 -6.77 20.91
CA ALA A 163 14.26 -6.12 22.22
C ALA A 163 14.96 -7.00 23.26
N ALA A 164 14.64 -8.30 23.32
CA ALA A 164 15.30 -9.24 24.23
C ALA A 164 16.81 -9.37 23.95
N THR A 165 17.21 -9.42 22.68
CA THR A 165 18.63 -9.42 22.29
C THR A 165 19.31 -8.13 22.74
N ILE A 166 18.73 -6.96 22.46
CA ILE A 166 19.28 -5.65 22.87
C ILE A 166 19.43 -5.58 24.39
N THR A 167 18.42 -6.02 25.15
CA THR A 167 18.49 -6.04 26.63
C THR A 167 19.61 -6.95 27.13
N THR A 168 19.80 -8.12 26.50
CA THR A 168 20.86 -9.06 26.88
C THR A 168 22.25 -8.46 26.63
N GLU A 169 22.47 -7.93 25.43
CA GLU A 169 23.73 -7.29 25.04
C GLU A 169 24.02 -6.03 25.88
N LEU A 170 22.97 -5.25 26.22
CA LEU A 170 23.11 -4.10 27.10
C LEU A 170 23.57 -4.50 28.50
N GLY A 171 23.06 -5.61 29.05
CA GLY A 171 23.54 -6.16 30.32
C GLY A 171 25.01 -6.60 30.27
N GLU A 172 25.48 -7.15 29.14
CA GLU A 172 26.90 -7.42 28.94
C GLU A 172 27.73 -6.13 28.94
N VAL A 173 27.27 -5.09 28.24
CA VAL A 173 27.92 -3.77 28.21
C VAL A 173 28.00 -3.16 29.61
N GLU A 174 26.90 -3.19 30.37
CA GLU A 174 26.84 -2.68 31.74
C GLU A 174 27.85 -3.40 32.66
N SER A 175 27.96 -4.73 32.55
CA SER A 175 28.94 -5.51 33.33
C SER A 175 30.40 -5.18 32.96
N ARG A 176 30.66 -4.76 31.72
CA ARG A 176 32.00 -4.46 31.21
C ARG A 176 32.39 -2.99 31.38
N ALA A 177 31.43 -2.07 31.47
CA ALA A 177 31.69 -0.63 31.57
C ALA A 177 32.67 -0.28 32.72
N PRO A 178 32.53 -0.81 33.96
CA PRO A 178 33.48 -0.54 35.03
C PRO A 178 34.90 -1.05 34.73
N LEU A 179 35.03 -2.13 33.93
CA LEU A 179 36.32 -2.73 33.59
C LEU A 179 37.10 -1.88 32.58
N VAL A 180 36.45 -0.98 31.85
CA VAL A 180 37.11 -0.15 30.82
C VAL A 180 38.16 0.77 31.44
N VAL A 181 37.80 1.44 32.54
CA VAL A 181 38.70 2.36 33.25
C VAL A 181 39.86 1.60 33.89
N GLU A 182 39.60 0.44 34.50
CA GLU A 182 40.66 -0.39 35.10
C GLU A 182 41.61 -0.96 34.05
N ASN A 183 41.09 -1.48 32.94
CA ASN A 183 41.93 -1.99 31.85
C ASN A 183 42.76 -0.87 31.20
N TYR A 184 42.19 0.34 31.08
CA TYR A 184 42.91 1.50 30.58
C TYR A 184 44.04 1.90 31.52
N ARG A 185 43.77 1.98 32.84
CA ARG A 185 44.79 2.25 33.87
C ARG A 185 45.95 1.27 33.76
N THR A 186 45.67 -0.03 33.76
CA THR A 186 46.71 -1.07 33.66
C THR A 186 47.53 -0.93 32.37
N ARG A 187 46.88 -0.78 31.20
CA ARG A 187 47.60 -0.60 29.92
C ARG A 187 48.44 0.67 29.90
N LEU A 188 47.92 1.78 30.44
CA LEU A 188 48.64 3.06 30.48
C LEU A 188 49.88 2.95 31.36
N THR A 189 49.73 2.40 32.57
CA THR A 189 50.85 2.20 33.50
C THR A 189 51.92 1.28 32.93
N GLU A 190 51.55 0.13 32.36
CA GLU A 190 52.50 -0.79 31.72
C GLU A 190 53.26 -0.14 30.56
N ARG A 191 52.55 0.65 29.74
CA ARG A 191 53.15 1.33 28.58
C ARG A 191 54.12 2.43 29.01
N LEU A 192 53.75 3.25 30.00
CA LEU A 192 54.61 4.30 30.54
C LEU A 192 55.86 3.72 31.20
N ASN A 193 55.70 2.67 32.03
CA ASN A 193 56.82 1.99 32.66
C ASN A 193 57.80 1.42 31.62
N LYS A 194 57.30 0.83 30.53
CA LYS A 194 58.17 0.33 29.45
C LYS A 194 58.91 1.45 28.72
N LEU A 195 58.25 2.57 28.40
CA LEU A 195 58.84 3.67 27.65
C LEU A 195 59.87 4.47 28.46
N LEU A 196 59.65 4.62 29.76
CA LEU A 196 60.50 5.43 30.64
C LEU A 196 61.62 4.62 31.30
N ALA A 197 61.57 3.29 31.22
CA ALA A 197 62.63 2.42 31.72
C ALA A 197 64.02 2.74 31.14
N GLU A 198 64.08 3.21 29.88
CA GLU A 198 65.34 3.59 29.22
C GLU A 198 65.91 4.93 29.69
N TYR A 199 65.08 5.77 30.32
CA TYR A 199 65.45 7.15 30.71
C TYR A 199 65.64 7.33 32.21
N ASP A 200 65.54 6.25 33.01
CA ASP A 200 65.55 6.26 34.49
C ASP A 200 64.55 7.26 35.12
N VAL A 201 63.47 7.55 34.39
CA VAL A 201 62.38 8.42 34.85
C VAL A 201 61.29 7.56 35.46
N ARG A 202 60.90 7.87 36.70
CA ARG A 202 59.76 7.21 37.36
C ARG A 202 58.49 8.02 37.14
N VAL A 203 57.42 7.32 36.79
CA VAL A 203 56.08 7.92 36.70
C VAL A 203 55.57 8.18 38.11
N GLU A 204 55.16 9.42 38.39
CA GLU A 204 54.50 9.76 39.65
C GLU A 204 53.06 9.20 39.65
N PRO A 205 52.61 8.53 40.74
CA PRO A 205 51.26 7.98 40.82
C PRO A 205 50.15 9.02 40.58
N ALA A 206 50.40 10.28 40.97
CA ALA A 206 49.47 11.38 40.79
C ALA A 206 49.18 11.68 39.30
N ASP A 207 50.17 11.55 38.43
CA ASP A 207 50.01 11.83 36.99
C ASP A 207 49.16 10.76 36.32
N VAL A 208 49.33 9.49 36.72
CA VAL A 208 48.50 8.37 36.24
C VAL A 208 47.07 8.54 36.71
N VAL A 209 46.84 8.87 37.97
CA VAL A 209 45.48 9.08 38.51
C VAL A 209 44.77 10.22 37.80
N ARG A 210 45.48 11.33 37.52
CA ARG A 210 44.91 12.47 36.80
C ARG A 210 44.47 12.10 35.40
N GLU A 211 45.32 11.40 34.65
CA GLU A 211 45.01 10.98 33.28
C GLU A 211 43.87 9.95 33.24
N VAL A 212 43.87 8.99 34.17
CA VAL A 212 42.80 7.99 34.30
C VAL A 212 41.46 8.64 34.66
N GLY A 213 41.45 9.66 35.52
CA GLY A 213 40.24 10.42 35.86
C GLY A 213 39.67 11.17 34.65
N LEU A 214 40.52 11.84 33.87
CA LEU A 214 40.13 12.49 32.60
C LEU A 214 39.57 11.49 31.57
N PHE A 215 40.18 10.31 31.48
CA PHE A 215 39.68 9.25 30.62
C PHE A 215 38.32 8.70 31.11
N ALA A 216 38.16 8.48 32.42
CA ALA A 216 36.92 7.98 33.00
C ALA A 216 35.75 8.92 32.70
N GLU A 217 35.91 10.24 32.88
CA GLU A 217 34.87 11.22 32.55
C GLU A 217 34.51 11.21 31.06
N ARG A 218 35.50 11.04 30.17
CA ARG A 218 35.28 11.02 28.71
C ARG A 218 34.75 9.69 28.17
N SER A 219 34.84 8.62 28.94
CA SER A 219 34.43 7.27 28.54
C SER A 219 33.21 6.77 29.31
N ASP A 220 32.65 7.59 30.20
CA ASP A 220 31.42 7.28 30.90
C ASP A 220 30.25 7.21 29.92
N ILE A 221 29.56 6.07 29.93
CA ILE A 221 28.38 5.77 29.13
C ILE A 221 27.18 5.42 30.01
N SER A 222 27.23 5.77 31.29
CA SER A 222 26.20 5.41 32.28
C SER A 222 24.83 6.01 31.92
N GLU A 223 24.78 7.19 31.29
CA GLU A 223 23.52 7.79 30.87
C GLU A 223 22.88 6.99 29.73
N GLU A 224 23.67 6.56 28.75
CA GLU A 224 23.22 5.77 27.60
C GLU A 224 22.79 4.36 27.97
N ILE A 225 23.36 3.79 29.03
CA ILE A 225 22.93 2.47 29.54
C ILE A 225 21.56 2.55 30.22
N VAL A 226 21.27 3.68 30.90
CA VAL A 226 20.04 3.86 31.68
C VAL A 226 18.85 4.35 30.83
N ARG A 227 19.11 5.02 29.70
CA ARG A 227 18.12 5.80 28.94
C ARG A 227 17.57 5.09 27.71
#